data_AF-A0A453FYP8-F1
#
_entry.id   AF-A0A453FYP8-F1
#
_cell.length_a   1.000
_cell.length_b   1.000
_cell.length_c   1.000
_cell.angle_alpha   90.00
_cell.angle_beta   90.00
_cell.angle_gamma   90.00
#
_symmetry.space_group_name_H-M   'P 1'
#
loop_
_entity.id
_entity.type
_entity.pdbx_description
1 polymer ?
#
loop_
_entity_poly.entity_id
_entity_poly.type
_entity_poly.pdbx_seq_one_letter_code
_entity_poly.pdbx_strand_id
1 'polypeptide(L)'
;IRDTSVFVKLRPAWEDLRSYLTAKGRKRFEVYVCTMAERDYALEIWRLLDPEANLISLNNLSDRVVCVKAGSKKSLQHVFRDGGCHPKMAMVIDDRLQVWDEKDQHRVHVVPAYAPYYAPQAEMANAVPVLCVARNVACNVRGGFFRLV
;
A
#
# COMPACT_ATOMS: atom_id res chain seq x y z
N ILE A 1 -7.54 24.26 -18.88
CA ILE A 1 -7.52 23.21 -17.83
C ILE A 1 -8.64 22.24 -18.17
N ARG A 2 -8.34 20.96 -18.43
CA ARG A 2 -9.39 19.95 -18.67
C ARG A 2 -9.81 19.40 -17.31
N ASP A 3 -10.97 19.85 -16.82
CA ASP A 3 -11.59 19.29 -15.62
C ASP A 3 -12.08 17.88 -15.93
N THR A 4 -11.21 16.89 -15.70
CA THR A 4 -11.59 15.49 -15.74
C THR A 4 -11.92 15.07 -14.32
N SER A 5 -13.20 14.97 -13.99
CA SER A 5 -13.64 14.41 -12.72
C SER A 5 -13.30 12.92 -12.66
N VAL A 6 -12.53 12.51 -11.66
CA VAL A 6 -12.19 11.10 -11.44
C VAL A 6 -13.08 10.53 -10.34
N PHE A 7 -13.82 9.47 -10.66
CA PHE A 7 -14.54 8.70 -9.66
C PHE A 7 -13.60 7.69 -9.00
N VAL A 8 -13.60 7.69 -7.67
CA VAL A 8 -12.78 6.79 -6.85
C VAL A 8 -13.71 6.00 -5.95
N LYS A 9 -13.44 4.70 -5.80
CA LYS A 9 -14.12 3.84 -4.82
C LYS A 9 -13.06 3.28 -3.88
N LEU A 10 -13.30 3.39 -2.57
CA LEU A 10 -12.46 2.74 -1.59
C LEU A 10 -12.72 1.23 -1.60
N ARG A 11 -11.65 0.45 -1.57
CA ARG A 11 -11.77 -1.01 -1.46
C ARG A 11 -12.37 -1.36 -0.09
N PRO A 12 -13.34 -2.29 -0.01
CA PRO A 12 -13.93 -2.72 1.25
C PRO A 12 -12.86 -3.13 2.28
N ALA A 13 -13.14 -2.87 3.56
CA ALA A 13 -12.25 -3.11 4.70
C ALA A 13 -10.94 -2.29 4.71
N TRP A 14 -10.87 -1.17 3.97
CA TRP A 14 -9.77 -0.21 4.12
C TRP A 14 -9.62 0.31 5.54
N GLU A 15 -10.74 0.69 6.19
CA GLU A 15 -10.73 1.21 7.56
C GLU A 15 -10.20 0.19 8.58
N ASP A 16 -10.50 -1.10 8.39
CA ASP A 16 -9.99 -2.17 9.24
C ASP A 16 -8.47 -2.32 9.10
N LEU A 17 -7.96 -2.23 7.87
CA LEU A 17 -6.53 -2.27 7.61
C LEU A 17 -5.84 -1.02 8.17
N ARG A 18 -6.36 0.17 7.89
CA ARG A 18 -5.85 1.46 8.38
C ARG A 18 -5.76 1.47 9.91
N SER A 19 -6.85 1.09 10.58
CA SER A 19 -6.91 0.98 12.05
C SER A 19 -5.90 -0.04 12.60
N TYR A 20 -5.66 -1.13 11.88
CA TYR A 20 -4.62 -2.08 12.27
C TYR A 20 -3.20 -1.54 12.08
N LEU A 21 -2.95 -0.69 11.09
CA LEU A 21 -1.64 -0.07 10.88
C LEU A 21 -1.35 1.01 11.95
N THR A 22 -2.39 1.68 12.46
CA THR A 22 -2.32 2.73 13.50
C THR A 22 -3.00 2.27 14.80
N ALA A 23 -2.26 1.68 15.74
CA ALA A 23 -2.84 1.21 16.99
C ALA A 23 -2.67 2.23 18.13
N LYS A 24 -3.78 2.85 18.57
CA LYS A 24 -3.85 3.71 19.77
C LYS A 24 -2.72 4.76 19.85
N GLY A 25 -2.54 5.51 18.77
CA GLY A 25 -1.51 6.56 18.67
C GLY A 25 -0.09 6.07 18.35
N ARG A 26 0.12 4.77 18.13
CA ARG A 26 1.41 4.21 17.68
C ARG A 26 1.29 3.55 16.32
N LYS A 27 2.28 3.80 15.46
CA LYS A 27 2.40 3.14 14.16
C LYS A 27 2.93 1.72 14.37
N ARG A 28 2.22 0.73 13.85
CA ARG A 28 2.68 -0.67 13.81
C ARG A 28 3.61 -0.92 12.62
N PHE A 29 3.49 -0.07 11.60
CA PHE A 29 4.30 -0.08 10.39
C PHE A 29 4.58 1.36 9.97
N GLU A 30 5.77 1.60 9.42
CA GLU A 30 6.02 2.77 8.60
C GLU A 30 5.43 2.51 7.21
N VAL A 31 4.49 3.36 6.79
CA VAL A 31 3.73 3.18 5.55
C VAL A 31 4.35 3.99 4.42
N TYR A 32 4.39 3.38 3.24
CA TYR A 32 4.88 3.95 1.98
C TYR A 32 3.89 3.60 0.86
N VAL A 33 3.80 4.47 -0.14
CA VAL A 33 3.04 4.25 -1.37
C VAL A 33 4.02 4.14 -2.52
N CYS A 34 3.96 3.04 -3.27
CA CYS A 34 4.72 2.88 -4.51
C CYS A 34 3.75 2.62 -5.66
N THR A 35 3.54 3.63 -6.50
CA THR A 35 2.55 3.60 -7.58
C THR A 35 3.20 3.88 -8.92
N MET A 36 2.53 3.47 -10.01
CA MET A 36 2.90 3.88 -11.37
C MET A 36 2.01 5.01 -11.89
N ALA A 37 1.15 5.58 -11.03
CA ALA A 37 0.35 6.74 -11.40
C ALA A 37 1.18 8.04 -11.36
N GLU A 38 0.66 9.06 -12.03
CA GLU A 38 1.18 10.42 -11.95
C GLU A 38 1.13 10.95 -10.52
N ARG A 39 2.09 11.81 -10.19
CA ARG A 39 2.32 12.25 -8.81
C ARG A 39 1.14 13.00 -8.20
N ASP A 40 0.55 13.94 -8.94
CA ASP A 40 -0.56 14.75 -8.42
C ASP A 40 -1.78 13.88 -8.13
N TYR A 41 -2.06 12.91 -9.02
CA TYR A 41 -3.10 11.91 -8.79
C TYR A 41 -2.81 11.06 -7.54
N ALA A 42 -1.59 10.56 -7.40
CA ALA A 42 -1.21 9.74 -6.25
C ALA A 42 -1.39 10.47 -4.91
N LEU A 43 -1.01 11.76 -4.86
CA LEU A 43 -1.14 12.59 -3.67
C LEU A 43 -2.62 12.88 -3.33
N GLU A 44 -3.45 13.19 -4.32
CA GLU A 44 -4.89 13.40 -4.09
C GLU A 44 -5.59 12.12 -3.62
N ILE A 45 -5.30 10.97 -4.24
CA ILE A 45 -5.84 9.69 -3.77
C ILE A 45 -5.38 9.37 -2.35
N TRP A 46 -4.10 9.63 -2.02
CA TRP A 46 -3.60 9.40 -0.67
C TRP A 46 -4.30 10.28 0.37
N ARG A 47 -4.59 11.54 0.03
CA ARG A 47 -5.33 12.46 0.90
C ARG A 47 -6.73 11.94 1.24
N LEU A 48 -7.37 11.20 0.33
CA LEU A 48 -8.64 10.53 0.59
C LEU A 48 -8.50 9.27 1.46
N LEU A 49 -7.38 8.56 1.36
CA LEU A 49 -7.11 7.33 2.11
C LEU A 49 -6.66 7.58 3.56
N ASP A 50 -5.90 8.65 3.80
CA ASP A 50 -5.36 9.03 5.11
C ASP A 50 -5.64 10.52 5.42
N PRO A 51 -6.92 10.92 5.56
CA PRO A 51 -7.31 12.33 5.69
C PRO A 51 -6.74 13.03 6.93
N GLU A 52 -6.45 12.27 7.98
CA GLU A 52 -5.89 12.76 9.24
C GLU A 52 -4.35 12.67 9.30
N ALA A 53 -3.70 12.22 8.23
CA ALA A 53 -2.23 12.03 8.15
C ALA A 53 -1.67 11.12 9.26
N ASN A 54 -2.45 10.11 9.69
CA ASN A 54 -2.09 9.19 10.76
C ASN A 54 -1.13 8.10 10.29
N LEU A 55 -1.18 7.71 9.00
CA LEU A 55 -0.26 6.72 8.42
C LEU A 55 1.02 7.40 7.90
N ILE A 56 0.88 8.47 7.13
CA ILE A 56 2.00 9.27 6.59
C ILE A 56 1.76 10.72 6.96
N SER A 57 2.66 11.30 7.75
CA SER A 57 2.57 12.72 8.10
C SER A 57 2.77 13.61 6.87
N LEU A 58 2.15 14.79 6.88
CA LEU A 58 2.24 15.75 5.77
C LEU A 58 3.69 16.07 5.38
N ASN A 59 4.59 16.21 6.36
CA ASN A 59 6.02 16.49 6.12
C ASN A 59 6.75 15.35 5.39
N ASN A 60 6.28 14.11 5.54
CA ASN A 60 6.90 12.92 4.92
C ASN A 60 6.21 12.50 3.62
N LEU A 61 5.08 13.15 3.27
CA LEU A 61 4.24 12.72 2.16
C LEU A 61 4.99 12.71 0.83
N SER A 62 5.78 13.75 0.58
CA SER A 62 6.59 13.89 -0.63
C SER A 62 7.57 12.73 -0.84
N ASP A 63 8.15 12.23 0.26
CA ASP A 63 9.19 11.22 0.25
C ASP A 63 8.63 9.80 0.23
N ARG A 64 7.49 9.59 0.90
CA ARG A 64 6.91 8.25 1.06
C ARG A 64 5.87 7.89 0.00
N VAL A 65 5.40 8.87 -0.79
CA VAL A 65 4.60 8.63 -1.99
C VAL A 65 5.54 8.64 -3.21
N VAL A 66 5.95 7.44 -3.62
CA VAL A 66 6.89 7.20 -4.72
C VAL A 66 6.13 6.81 -5.98
N CYS A 67 6.34 7.60 -7.04
CA CYS A 67 5.76 7.39 -8.36
C CYS A 67 6.84 6.86 -9.30
N VAL A 68 6.63 5.65 -9.82
CA VAL A 68 7.56 4.95 -10.70
C VAL A 68 7.21 5.24 -12.15
N LYS A 69 8.21 5.65 -12.93
CA LYS A 69 8.06 5.98 -14.35
C LYS A 69 7.58 4.76 -15.15
N ALA A 70 6.78 5.01 -16.18
CA ALA A 70 6.39 3.97 -17.13
C ALA A 70 7.63 3.25 -17.71
N GLY A 71 7.55 1.93 -17.84
CA GLY A 71 8.65 1.08 -18.30
C GLY A 71 9.71 0.73 -17.25
N SER A 72 9.65 1.31 -16.05
CA SER A 72 10.51 0.93 -14.92
C SER A 72 9.80 -0.04 -13.96
N LYS A 73 10.57 -0.88 -13.25
CA LYS A 73 10.05 -1.71 -12.16
C LYS A 73 10.06 -0.94 -10.84
N LYS A 74 9.11 -1.26 -9.96
CA LYS A 74 9.10 -0.86 -8.54
C LYS A 74 10.21 -1.58 -7.80
N SER A 75 10.85 -0.91 -6.85
CA SER A 75 11.87 -1.53 -6.00
C SER A 75 11.82 -0.96 -4.59
N LEU A 76 12.06 -1.80 -3.58
CA LEU A 76 12.10 -1.36 -2.20
C LEU A 76 13.27 -0.42 -1.92
N GLN A 77 14.38 -0.60 -2.66
CA GLN A 77 15.51 0.31 -2.61
C GLN A 77 15.09 1.75 -2.99
N HIS A 78 14.31 1.92 -4.06
CA HIS A 78 13.81 3.25 -4.44
C HIS A 78 12.71 3.77 -3.51
N VAL A 79 11.91 2.87 -2.91
CA VAL A 79 10.88 3.24 -1.93
C VAL A 79 11.51 3.80 -0.65
N PHE A 80 12.55 3.15 -0.14
CA PHE A 80 13.21 3.58 1.08
C PHE A 80 14.24 4.68 0.85
N ARG A 81 14.74 4.85 -0.39
CA ARG A 81 15.86 5.76 -0.74
C ARG A 81 17.05 5.48 0.18
N ASP A 82 17.29 6.34 1.17
CA ASP A 82 18.36 6.27 2.17
C ASP A 82 17.87 5.88 3.58
N GLY A 83 16.55 5.66 3.74
CA GLY A 83 15.93 5.28 5.00
C GLY A 83 16.20 3.82 5.37
N GLY A 84 16.70 3.61 6.59
CA GLY A 84 17.06 2.30 7.13
C GLY A 84 15.87 1.39 7.42
N CYS A 85 15.24 0.84 6.39
CA CYS A 85 14.43 -0.36 6.53
C CYS A 85 15.26 -1.54 6.03
N HIS A 86 15.67 -2.41 6.96
CA HIS A 86 16.32 -3.65 6.57
C HIS A 86 15.33 -4.41 5.67
N PRO A 87 15.72 -4.85 4.45
CA PRO A 87 14.77 -5.42 3.50
C PRO A 87 13.91 -6.52 4.12
N LYS A 88 14.52 -7.41 4.95
CA LYS A 88 13.81 -8.48 5.70
C LYS A 88 12.65 -8.01 6.58
N MET A 89 12.56 -6.72 6.91
CA MET A 89 11.51 -6.12 7.73
C MET A 89 10.42 -5.42 6.90
N ALA A 90 10.48 -5.53 5.58
CA ALA A 90 9.51 -4.97 4.65
C ALA A 90 8.59 -6.05 4.08
N MET A 91 7.32 -5.68 3.90
CA MET A 91 6.36 -6.41 3.08
C MET A 91 5.69 -5.43 2.11
N VAL A 92 5.25 -5.94 0.97
CA VAL A 92 4.54 -5.19 -0.06
C VAL A 92 3.16 -5.81 -0.26
N ILE A 93 2.14 -4.97 -0.44
CA ILE A 93 0.81 -5.40 -0.89
C ILE A 93 0.61 -4.75 -2.26
N ASP A 94 0.47 -5.57 -3.30
CA ASP A 94 0.31 -5.12 -4.68
C ASP A 94 -0.53 -6.15 -5.43
N ASP A 95 -1.22 -5.74 -6.50
CA ASP A 95 -1.99 -6.68 -7.32
C ASP A 95 -1.16 -7.32 -8.44
N ARG A 96 0.06 -6.83 -8.68
CA ARG A 96 0.94 -7.33 -9.74
C ARG A 96 2.33 -7.64 -9.19
N LEU A 97 2.71 -8.90 -9.25
CA LEU A 97 4.06 -9.33 -8.86
C LEU A 97 5.14 -8.80 -9.82
N GLN A 98 4.89 -8.89 -11.12
CA GLN A 98 5.91 -8.67 -12.16
C GLN A 98 6.33 -7.20 -12.34
N VAL A 99 5.59 -6.26 -11.75
CA VAL A 99 5.97 -4.84 -11.77
C VAL A 99 7.03 -4.51 -10.73
N TRP A 100 7.37 -5.45 -9.84
CA TRP A 100 8.45 -5.32 -8.87
C TRP A 100 9.73 -5.98 -9.36
N ASP A 101 10.88 -5.40 -8.98
CA ASP A 101 12.20 -5.99 -9.16
C ASP A 101 12.23 -7.42 -8.60
N GLU A 102 12.86 -8.33 -9.34
CA GLU A 102 12.87 -9.77 -9.00
C GLU A 102 13.38 -10.03 -7.59
N LYS A 103 14.39 -9.29 -7.15
CA LYS A 103 14.94 -9.37 -5.78
C LYS A 103 13.91 -9.03 -4.70
N ASP A 104 12.89 -8.24 -5.01
CA ASP A 104 11.86 -7.78 -4.06
C ASP A 104 10.55 -8.58 -4.18
N GLN A 105 10.35 -9.35 -5.25
CA GLN A 105 9.11 -10.10 -5.50
C GLN A 105 8.72 -11.04 -4.36
N HIS A 106 9.69 -11.67 -3.67
CA HIS A 106 9.45 -12.53 -2.52
C HIS A 106 8.81 -11.82 -1.30
N ARG A 107 8.76 -10.48 -1.32
CA ARG A 107 8.15 -9.64 -0.28
C ARG A 107 6.74 -9.18 -0.65
N VAL A 108 6.33 -9.42 -1.90
CA VAL A 108 5.05 -8.98 -2.44
C VAL A 108 3.98 -10.00 -2.10
N HIS A 109 3.06 -9.60 -1.24
CA HIS A 109 1.80 -10.29 -1.06
C HIS A 109 0.85 -9.85 -2.17
N VAL A 110 0.69 -10.71 -3.17
CA VAL A 110 -0.18 -10.45 -4.32
C VAL A 110 -1.64 -10.55 -3.89
N VAL A 111 -2.40 -9.48 -4.10
CA VAL A 111 -3.85 -9.44 -3.87
C VAL A 111 -4.60 -9.39 -5.20
N PRO A 112 -5.85 -9.87 -5.28
CA PRO A 112 -6.66 -9.69 -6.49
C PRO A 112 -6.79 -8.22 -6.86
N ALA A 113 -6.73 -7.91 -8.16
CA ALA A 113 -6.92 -6.55 -8.68
C ALA A 113 -8.30 -6.00 -8.28
N TYR A 114 -8.35 -4.71 -7.95
CA TYR A 114 -9.58 -4.05 -7.53
C TYR A 114 -10.18 -3.27 -8.71
N ALA A 115 -11.24 -3.82 -9.31
CA ALA A 115 -11.91 -3.24 -10.48
C ALA A 115 -13.40 -2.93 -10.16
N PRO A 116 -13.70 -1.98 -9.27
CA PRO A 116 -15.05 -1.77 -8.72
C PRO A 116 -16.12 -1.39 -9.73
N TYR A 117 -15.72 -0.84 -10.88
CA TYR A 117 -16.64 -0.39 -11.92
C TYR A 117 -16.85 -1.44 -13.02
N TYR A 118 -15.94 -2.41 -13.15
CA TYR A 118 -15.99 -3.45 -14.17
C TYR A 118 -16.39 -4.82 -13.61
N ALA A 119 -16.00 -5.13 -12.36
CA ALA A 119 -16.26 -6.40 -11.70
C ALA A 119 -16.59 -6.21 -10.20
N PRO A 120 -17.65 -5.47 -9.83
CA PRO A 120 -17.98 -5.20 -8.43
C PRO A 120 -18.28 -6.46 -7.62
N GLN A 121 -18.78 -7.53 -8.26
CA GLN A 121 -19.11 -8.80 -7.59
C GLN A 121 -17.86 -9.55 -7.13
N ALA A 122 -16.67 -9.26 -7.68
CA ALA A 122 -15.43 -9.93 -7.29
C ALA A 122 -15.07 -9.71 -5.80
N GLU A 123 -15.42 -8.54 -5.25
CA GLU A 123 -15.23 -8.28 -3.82
C GLU A 123 -16.32 -8.94 -2.95
N MET A 124 -17.50 -9.24 -3.51
CA MET A 124 -18.60 -9.90 -2.82
C MET A 124 -18.50 -11.43 -2.84
N ALA A 125 -17.76 -11.99 -3.79
CA ALA A 125 -17.57 -13.43 -3.94
C ALA A 125 -16.74 -14.07 -2.82
N ASN A 126 -15.98 -13.26 -2.07
CA ASN A 126 -15.12 -13.73 -0.99
C ASN A 126 -15.79 -13.53 0.37
N ALA A 127 -15.86 -14.58 1.19
CA ALA A 127 -16.40 -14.49 2.55
C ALA A 127 -15.59 -13.55 3.46
N VAL A 128 -14.29 -13.36 3.17
CA VAL A 128 -13.40 -12.45 3.88
C VAL A 128 -12.91 -11.38 2.89
N PRO A 129 -13.09 -10.08 3.17
CA PRO A 129 -12.59 -9.01 2.32
C PRO A 129 -11.08 -9.10 2.10
N VAL A 130 -10.60 -8.73 0.92
CA VAL A 130 -9.18 -8.82 0.55
C VAL A 130 -8.29 -8.01 1.49
N LEU A 131 -8.73 -6.82 1.92
CA LEU A 131 -7.94 -6.01 2.86
C LEU A 131 -7.93 -6.57 4.30
N CYS A 132 -8.93 -7.38 4.69
CA CYS A 132 -8.86 -8.16 5.93
C CYS A 132 -7.79 -9.26 5.85
N VAL A 133 -7.63 -9.89 4.69
CA VAL A 133 -6.53 -10.85 4.45
C VAL A 133 -5.18 -10.13 4.54
N ALA A 134 -5.04 -8.98 3.88
CA ALA A 134 -3.82 -8.17 3.94
C ALA A 134 -3.46 -7.76 5.38
N ARG A 135 -4.45 -7.39 6.20
CA ARG A 135 -4.29 -7.14 7.63
C ARG A 135 -3.72 -8.35 8.37
N ASN A 136 -4.24 -9.55 8.10
CA ASN A 136 -3.76 -10.78 8.72
C ASN A 136 -2.32 -11.11 8.31
N VAL A 137 -1.96 -10.89 7.04
CA VAL A 137 -0.57 -11.02 6.57
C VAL A 137 0.35 -10.06 7.31
N ALA A 138 -0.06 -8.79 7.45
CA ALA A 138 0.70 -7.82 8.23
C ALA A 138 0.85 -8.23 9.71
N CYS A 139 -0.16 -8.88 10.30
CA CYS A 139 -0.04 -9.47 11.64
C CYS A 139 1.02 -10.58 11.72
N ASN A 140 0.99 -11.52 10.78
CA ASN A 140 1.91 -12.65 10.74
C ASN A 140 3.36 -12.20 10.49
N VAL A 141 3.56 -11.32 9.50
CA VAL A 141 4.87 -10.76 9.16
C VAL A 141 5.49 -10.07 10.36
N ARG A 142 4.71 -9.23 11.05
CA ARG A 142 5.17 -8.56 12.26
C ARG A 142 5.54 -9.55 13.37
N GLY A 143 4.69 -10.56 13.62
CA GLY A 143 4.98 -11.62 14.59
C GLY A 143 6.18 -12.49 14.22
N GLY A 144 6.57 -12.54 12.95
CA GLY A 144 7.80 -13.18 12.46
C GLY A 144 9.04 -12.33 12.74
N PHE A 145 8.96 -11.00 12.55
CA PHE A 145 10.09 -10.10 12.83
C PHE A 145 10.51 -10.13 14.30
N PHE A 146 9.55 -10.17 15.23
CA PHE A 146 9.83 -10.23 16.66
C PHE A 146 10.31 -11.61 17.17
N ARG A 147 10.30 -12.66 16.33
CA ARG A 147 10.84 -13.99 16.67
C ARG A 147 12.28 -14.20 16.20
N LEU A 148 12.85 -13.24 15.47
CA LEU A 148 14.22 -13.28 14.95
C LEU A 148 15.17 -12.35 15.73
N VAL A 149 14.74 -11.85 16.89
CA VAL A 149 15.53 -11.07 17.85
C VAL A 149 15.74 -11.89 19.11
#